data_AF-A0A840C5W4-F1
#
_entry.id   AF-A0A840C5W4-F1
#
_cell.length_a   1.000
_cell.length_b   1.000
_cell.length_c   1.000
_cell.angle_alpha   90.00
_cell.angle_beta   90.00
_cell.angle_gamma   90.00
#
_symmetry.space_group_name_H-M   'P 1'
#
loop_
_entity.id
_entity.type
_entity.pdbx_description
1 polymer ?
#
loop_
_entity_poly.entity_id
_entity_poly.type
_entity_poly.pdbx_seq_one_letter_code
_entity_poly.pdbx_strand_id
1 'polypeptide(L)' 'MKAIHPNLFTQVMRLPEGVRTDLLEFLGATPVVDEQLRQMIADVTRRLEIGPVQEDARRAQ' A
#
# COMPACT_ATOMS: atom_id res chain seq x y z
N MET A 1 -3.03 -15.44 -13.55
CA MET A 1 -2.57 -14.17 -12.95
C MET A 1 -2.42 -13.14 -14.05
N LYS A 2 -3.13 -12.01 -13.98
CA LYS A 2 -2.82 -10.90 -14.91
C LYS A 2 -1.46 -10.34 -14.52
N ALA A 3 -0.59 -10.15 -15.49
CA ALA A 3 0.71 -9.53 -15.25
C ALA A 3 0.46 -8.08 -14.80
N ILE A 4 1.02 -7.71 -13.65
CA ILE A 4 0.97 -6.33 -13.14
C ILE A 4 1.73 -5.44 -14.13
N HIS A 5 1.18 -4.28 -14.45
CA HIS A 5 1.87 -3.33 -15.31
C HIS A 5 3.25 -2.93 -14.71
N PRO A 6 4.36 -2.95 -15.49
CA PRO A 6 5.71 -2.71 -14.97
C PRO A 6 5.85 -1.42 -14.16
N ASN A 7 5.20 -0.35 -14.61
CA ASN A 7 5.21 0.94 -13.90
C ASN A 7 4.52 0.90 -12.53
N LEU A 8 3.48 0.08 -12.35
CA LEU A 8 2.83 -0.10 -11.05
C LEU A 8 3.72 -0.94 -10.14
N PHE A 9 4.33 -1.98 -10.68
CA PHE A 9 5.30 -2.80 -9.93
C PHE A 9 6.47 -1.96 -9.40
N THR A 10 7.07 -1.10 -10.23
CA THR A 10 8.14 -0.19 -9.79
C THR A 10 7.69 0.73 -8.67
N GLN A 11 6.44 1.20 -8.69
CA GLN A 11 5.90 2.03 -7.60
C GLN A 11 5.76 1.24 -6.29
N VAL A 12 5.25 0.00 -6.37
CA VAL A 12 5.18 -0.91 -5.20
C VAL A 12 6.57 -1.14 -4.61
N MET A 13 7.59 -1.32 -5.45
CA MET A 13 8.96 -1.56 -4.99
C MET A 13 9.59 -0.37 -4.24
N ARG A 14 9.09 0.85 -4.45
CA ARG A 14 9.55 2.07 -3.75
C ARG A 14 8.93 2.24 -2.37
N LEU A 15 7.91 1.46 -2.02
CA LEU A 15 7.29 1.50 -0.70
C LEU A 15 8.24 0.93 0.37
N PRO A 16 8.09 1.34 1.64
CA PRO A 16 8.79 0.73 2.77
C PRO A 16 8.58 -0.77 2.81
N GLU A 17 9.58 -1.51 3.31
CA GLU A 17 9.62 -2.97 3.22
C GLU A 17 8.37 -3.66 3.78
N GLY A 18 7.89 -3.27 4.96
CA GLY A 18 6.68 -3.89 5.56
C GLY A 18 5.45 -3.69 4.67
N VAL A 19 5.21 -2.45 4.26
CA VAL A 19 4.08 -2.07 3.41
C VAL A 19 4.13 -2.77 2.05
N ARG A 20 5.32 -2.87 1.46
CA ARG A 20 5.54 -3.55 0.19
C ARG A 20 5.23 -5.04 0.31
N THR A 21 5.69 -5.69 1.36
CA THR A 21 5.45 -7.13 1.61
C THR A 21 3.96 -7.41 1.73
N ASP A 22 3.25 -6.64 2.55
CA ASP A 22 1.80 -6.79 2.74
C ASP A 22 1.03 -6.62 1.41
N LEU A 23 1.42 -5.61 0.62
CA LEU A 23 0.77 -5.33 -0.66
C LEU A 23 1.04 -6.43 -1.70
N LEU A 24 2.25 -6.98 -1.75
CA LEU A 24 2.60 -8.08 -2.65
C LEU A 24 1.89 -9.38 -2.25
N GLU A 25 1.77 -9.67 -0.96
CA GLU A 25 1.01 -10.81 -0.45
C GLU A 25 -0.47 -10.70 -0.86
N PHE A 26 -1.07 -9.53 -0.66
CA PHE A 26 -2.45 -9.27 -1.08
C PHE A 26 -2.66 -9.46 -2.59
N LEU A 27 -1.74 -8.97 -3.42
CA LEU A 27 -1.78 -9.15 -4.88
C LEU A 27 -1.57 -10.60 -5.33
N GLY A 28 -0.86 -11.40 -4.53
CA GLY A 28 -0.71 -12.84 -4.76
C GLY A 28 -1.99 -13.61 -4.49
N ALA A 29 -2.78 -13.18 -3.50
CA ALA A 29 -4.04 -13.82 -3.09
C ALA A 29 -5.27 -13.29 -3.84
N THR A 30 -5.23 -12.05 -4.33
CA THR A 30 -6.41 -11.35 -4.88
C THR A 30 -6.15 -10.83 -6.30
N PRO A 31 -7.00 -11.15 -7.29
CA PRO A 31 -6.91 -10.53 -8.60
C PRO A 31 -7.34 -9.05 -8.52
N VAL A 32 -6.36 -8.14 -8.60
CA VAL A 32 -6.57 -6.70 -8.59
C VAL A 32 -6.35 -6.14 -10.01
N VAL A 33 -7.21 -5.21 -10.43
CA VAL A 33 -7.04 -4.50 -11.70
C VAL A 33 -6.10 -3.30 -11.54
N ASP A 34 -5.42 -2.91 -12.61
CA ASP A 34 -4.40 -1.84 -12.59
C ASP A 34 -4.89 -0.52 -11.96
N GLU A 35 -6.13 -0.11 -12.24
CA GLU A 35 -6.70 1.11 -11.66
C GLU A 35 -6.85 1.01 -10.14
N GLN A 36 -7.30 -0.15 -9.65
CA GLN A 36 -7.44 -0.38 -8.21
C GLN A 36 -6.07 -0.42 -7.53
N LEU A 37 -5.08 -1.07 -8.15
CA LEU A 37 -3.70 -1.06 -7.65
C LEU A 37 -3.11 0.36 -7.60
N ARG A 38 -3.37 1.19 -8.62
CA ARG A 38 -2.96 2.60 -8.63
C ARG A 38 -3.52 3.36 -7.45
N GLN A 39 -4.81 3.21 -7.15
CA GLN A 39 -5.45 3.87 -6.00
C GLN A 39 -4.87 3.39 -4.68
N MET A 40 -4.67 2.07 -4.51
CA MET A 40 -4.06 1.51 -3.31
C MET A 40 -2.66 2.08 -3.04
N ILE A 41 -1.81 2.17 -4.08
CA ILE A 41 -0.48 2.76 -3.96
C ILE A 41 -0.56 4.23 -3.56
N ALA A 42 -1.49 5.00 -4.14
CA ALA A 42 -1.67 6.41 -3.83
C ALA A 42 -2.14 6.62 -2.38
N ASP A 43 -3.10 5.83 -1.91
CA ASP A 43 -3.61 5.90 -0.53
C ASP A 43 -2.54 5.56 0.50
N VAL A 44 -1.79 4.48 0.25
CA VAL A 44 -0.69 4.05 1.12
C VAL A 44 0.42 5.10 1.15
N THR A 45 0.80 5.64 -0.01
CA THR A 45 1.82 6.70 -0.11
C THR A 45 1.39 7.93 0.68
N ARG A 46 0.14 8.38 0.52
CA ARG A 46 -0.41 9.51 1.28
C ARG A 46 -0.38 9.25 2.79
N ARG A 47 -0.73 8.04 3.25
CA ARG A 47 -0.68 7.70 4.68
C ARG A 47 0.74 7.72 5.24
N LEU A 48 1.72 7.32 4.44
CA LEU A 48 3.13 7.39 4.81
C LEU A 48 3.64 8.84 4.92
N GLU A 49 3.17 9.73 4.04
CA GLU A 49 3.52 11.16 4.07
C GLU A 49 2.92 11.90 5.26
N ILE A 50 1.73 11.48 5.73
CA ILE A 50 1.02 12.13 6.84
C ILE A 50 1.59 11.72 8.21
N GLY A 51 2.47 10.71 8.27
CA GLY A 51 2.99 10.15 9.53
C GLY A 51 1.88 9.47 10.35
N PRO A 52 2.22 8.64 11.36
CA PRO A 52 1.20 8.06 12.22
C PRO A 52 0.51 9.20 12.98
N VAL A 53 -0.76 9.45 12.67
CA VAL A 53 -1.65 10.13 13.61
C VAL A 53 -1.70 9.22 14.82
N GLN A 54 -0.89 9.55 15.84
CA GLN A 54 -0.87 8.83 17.12
C GLN A 54 -2.28 8.90 17.71
N GLU A 55 -3.03 7.82 17.55
CA GLU A 55 -4.28 7.58 18.27
C GLU A 55 -3.98 7.11 19.71
N ASP A 56 -3.07 7.80 20.40
CA ASP A 56 -2.67 7.51 21.79
C ASP A 56 -3.20 8.55 22.80
N ALA A 57 -4.02 9.52 22.36
CA ALA A 57 -4.52 10.59 23.23
C ALA A 57 -5.85 10.28 23.95
N ARG A 58 -6.36 9.03 23.94
CA ARG A 58 -7.71 8.71 24.49
C ARG A 58 -7.78 7.57 25.52
N ARG A 59 -6.67 6.98 25.96
CA ARG A 59 -6.64 5.92 27.00
C ARG A 59 -6.10 6.38 28.36
N ALA A 60 -6.34 7.63 28.72
CA ALA A 60 -6.19 8.10 30.10
C ALA A 60 -7.38 8.99 30.46
N GLN A 61 -8.50 8.34 30.81
CA GLN A 61 -9.57 8.91 31.62
C GLN A 61 -9.78 7.97 32.80
#